data_AF-A0AAD9DBD0-F1
#
_entry.id   AF-A0AAD9DBD0-F1
#
_cell.length_a   1.000
_cell.length_b   1.000
_cell.length_c   1.000
_cell.angle_alpha   90.00
_cell.angle_beta   90.00
_cell.angle_gamma   90.00
#
_symmetry.space_group_name_H-M   'P 1'
#
loop_
_entity.id
_entity.type
_entity.pdbx_description
1 polymer ?
#
loop_
_entity_poly.entity_id
_entity_poly.type
_entity_poly.pdbx_seq_one_letter_code
_entity_poly.pdbx_strand_id
1 'polypeptide(L)'
;MNGSRTWQVGKRKIDAIEERDRLIDGIDVRVLNDWNDTDDTEVEEWVLNPGDMLYLPPRVPHCGIALSAGCMTLSVGCRAPSVSDLVSRLAERFSNSVEDVAVKRYTDDDLLDDCSNDNFSPGEITAKAKEDAKHLVLNALTNMMDDDSVWDEFLGRCVTEPKRLRNNYPIPLEDDDEFDGPTVQDVLNGRGMMYHAEGICFSHSEVNSQDLSGTATAIYRLFVNGEMWQSDSADDGILYQTIANNRMLEGTTLLKSIGNNKRRAKKVEFLEKLVSVGLLYASEE
;
A
#
# COMPACT_ATOMS: atom_id res chain seq x y z
N MET A 1 26.21 -15.84 4.76
CA MET A 1 26.20 -14.76 5.76
C MET A 1 27.28 -15.07 6.77
N ASN A 2 28.04 -14.07 7.22
CA ASN A 2 29.15 -14.26 8.14
C ASN A 2 28.99 -13.35 9.36
N GLY A 3 29.56 -13.77 10.49
CA GLY A 3 29.62 -13.03 11.74
C GLY A 3 28.48 -13.23 12.73
N SER A 4 28.67 -12.73 13.95
CA SER A 4 27.72 -12.86 15.07
C SER A 4 27.39 -11.47 15.63
N ARG A 5 26.18 -11.32 16.21
CA ARG A 5 25.69 -10.05 16.77
C ARG A 5 25.05 -10.31 18.13
N THR A 6 25.42 -9.51 19.13
CA THR A 6 24.68 -9.43 20.38
C THR A 6 23.46 -8.54 20.18
N TRP A 7 22.30 -9.03 20.59
CA TRP A 7 21.05 -8.30 20.61
C TRP A 7 20.57 -8.17 22.05
N GLN A 8 20.41 -6.93 22.50
CA GLN A 8 19.72 -6.59 23.72
C GLN A 8 18.32 -6.11 23.36
N VAL A 9 17.30 -6.65 23.99
CA VAL A 9 15.89 -6.39 23.65
C VAL A 9 15.11 -6.09 24.92
N GLY A 10 14.31 -5.04 24.91
CA GLY A 10 13.44 -4.72 26.04
C GLY A 10 12.36 -5.77 26.25
N LYS A 11 12.11 -6.13 27.51
CA LYS A 11 11.08 -7.12 27.91
C LYS A 11 9.64 -6.64 27.72
N ARG A 12 9.44 -5.34 27.46
CA ARG A 12 8.12 -4.73 27.25
C ARG A 12 8.13 -3.78 26.06
N LYS A 13 6.92 -3.52 25.56
CA LYS A 13 6.69 -2.43 24.61
C LYS A 13 6.73 -1.10 25.33
N ILE A 14 7.21 -0.08 24.63
CA ILE A 14 7.08 1.32 25.01
C ILE A 14 5.94 1.95 24.20
N ASP A 15 5.26 2.96 24.72
CA ASP A 15 4.29 3.71 23.94
C ASP A 15 4.93 4.91 23.20
N ALA A 16 4.16 5.63 22.40
CA ALA A 16 4.68 6.74 21.61
C ALA A 16 5.05 7.98 22.45
N ILE A 17 4.47 8.13 23.64
CA ILE A 17 4.78 9.22 24.56
C ILE A 17 6.13 8.89 25.21
N GLU A 18 6.26 7.69 25.77
CA GLU A 18 7.51 7.21 26.36
C GLU A 18 8.66 7.21 25.34
N GLU A 19 8.43 6.72 24.11
CA GLU A 19 9.44 6.78 23.03
C GLU A 19 9.94 8.21 22.86
N ARG A 20 9.02 9.16 22.59
CA ARG A 20 9.35 10.55 22.30
C ARG A 20 10.08 11.21 23.47
N ASP A 21 9.60 11.02 24.69
CA ASP A 21 10.15 11.68 25.87
C ASP A 21 11.54 11.13 26.24
N ARG A 22 11.89 9.93 25.75
CA ARG A 22 13.21 9.30 25.91
C ARG A 22 14.14 9.49 24.71
N LEU A 23 13.72 10.13 23.62
CA LEU A 23 14.61 10.34 22.48
C LEU A 23 15.73 11.32 22.84
N ILE A 24 16.96 11.01 22.39
CA ILE A 24 18.07 11.95 22.46
C ILE A 24 17.85 13.06 21.43
N ASP A 25 17.83 14.31 21.90
CA ASP A 25 17.67 15.49 21.05
C ASP A 25 18.95 15.84 20.27
N GLY A 26 18.78 16.47 19.10
CA GLY A 26 19.88 17.04 18.32
C GLY A 26 20.65 16.06 17.43
N ILE A 27 20.11 14.87 17.17
CA ILE A 27 20.69 13.87 16.27
C ILE A 27 19.68 13.41 15.20
N ASP A 28 20.18 13.04 14.01
CA ASP A 28 19.35 12.66 12.85
C ASP A 28 18.77 11.23 12.95
N VAL A 29 19.12 10.49 14.00
CA VAL A 29 18.69 9.11 14.23
C VAL A 29 17.92 9.00 15.54
N ARG A 30 16.88 8.16 15.57
CA ARG A 30 16.11 7.92 16.78
C ARG A 30 16.89 7.00 17.71
N VAL A 31 17.40 7.54 18.81
CA VAL A 31 18.09 6.79 19.86
C VAL A 31 17.39 7.07 21.18
N LEU A 32 17.06 6.00 21.91
CA LEU A 32 16.49 6.10 23.25
C LEU A 32 17.62 6.37 24.25
N ASN A 33 17.39 7.32 25.14
CA ASN A 33 18.22 7.55 26.32
C ASN A 33 17.92 6.50 27.41
N ASP A 34 18.83 6.43 28.39
CA ASP A 34 18.71 5.57 29.57
C ASP A 34 18.55 4.08 29.19
N TRP A 35 19.43 3.60 28.30
CA TRP A 35 19.57 2.18 27.99
C TRP A 35 20.36 1.48 29.11
N ASN A 36 19.65 1.01 30.14
CA ASN A 36 20.30 0.42 31.31
C ASN A 36 20.50 -1.09 31.12
N ASP A 37 21.63 -1.47 30.53
CA ASP A 37 22.03 -2.85 30.29
C ASP A 37 22.50 -3.59 31.57
N THR A 38 22.63 -2.86 32.68
CA THR A 38 23.09 -3.44 33.96
C THR A 38 21.96 -3.96 34.85
N ASP A 39 20.71 -3.73 34.46
CA ASP A 39 19.54 -4.22 35.19
C ASP A 39 18.88 -5.33 34.37
N ASP A 40 19.24 -6.59 34.67
CA ASP A 40 18.69 -7.83 34.07
C ASP A 40 17.14 -7.89 34.16
N THR A 41 16.48 -6.94 34.83
CA THR A 41 15.03 -6.85 34.94
C THR A 41 14.35 -6.17 33.75
N GLU A 42 15.06 -5.37 32.93
CA GLU A 42 14.43 -4.59 31.84
C GLU A 42 14.75 -5.11 30.42
N VAL A 43 15.92 -5.73 30.23
CA VAL A 43 16.38 -6.23 28.92
C VAL A 43 16.71 -7.72 28.95
N GLU A 44 16.63 -8.36 27.79
CA GLU A 44 17.15 -9.72 27.53
C GLU A 44 18.25 -9.64 26.48
N GLU A 45 19.32 -10.41 26.67
CA GLU A 45 20.47 -10.45 25.78
C GLU A 45 20.63 -11.82 25.13
N TRP A 46 20.88 -11.82 23.81
CA TRP A 46 21.24 -13.02 23.05
C TRP A 46 22.35 -12.74 22.05
N VAL A 47 23.20 -13.74 21.81
CA VAL A 47 24.14 -13.73 20.69
C VAL A 47 23.54 -14.54 19.54
N LEU A 48 23.30 -13.88 18.41
CA LEU A 48 22.80 -14.51 17.20
C LEU A 48 23.95 -14.82 16.23
N ASN A 49 23.90 -16.02 15.67
CA ASN A 49 24.82 -16.56 14.67
C ASN A 49 24.14 -16.61 13.28
N PRO A 50 24.91 -16.85 12.19
CA PRO A 50 24.33 -16.96 10.85
C PRO A 50 23.24 -18.04 10.78
N GLY A 51 22.03 -17.64 10.42
CA GLY A 51 20.85 -18.50 10.34
C GLY A 51 19.85 -18.29 11.47
N ASP A 52 20.27 -17.68 12.59
CA ASP A 52 19.36 -17.34 13.68
C ASP A 52 18.44 -16.17 13.29
N MET A 53 17.21 -16.18 13.80
CA MET A 53 16.20 -15.16 13.54
C MET A 53 15.67 -14.58 14.84
N LEU A 54 15.60 -13.24 14.90
CA LEU A 54 14.97 -12.50 16.00
C LEU A 54 13.74 -11.77 15.45
N TYR A 55 12.57 -12.12 15.97
CA TYR A 55 11.32 -11.40 15.68
C TYR A 55 11.07 -10.34 16.75
N LEU A 56 10.83 -9.11 16.32
CA LEU A 56 10.50 -7.99 17.19
C LEU A 56 9.14 -7.42 16.78
N PRO A 57 8.12 -7.43 17.66
CA PRO A 57 6.90 -6.72 17.39
C PRO A 57 7.13 -5.20 17.45
N PRO A 58 6.21 -4.38 16.89
CA PRO A 58 6.32 -2.93 16.95
C PRO A 58 6.49 -2.42 18.38
N ARG A 59 7.31 -1.37 18.51
CA ARG A 59 7.62 -0.66 19.76
C ARG A 59 8.34 -1.47 20.83
N VAL A 60 9.08 -2.51 20.44
CA VAL A 60 10.03 -3.17 21.34
C VAL A 60 11.41 -2.51 21.17
N PRO A 61 11.96 -1.87 22.22
CA PRO A 61 13.31 -1.32 22.17
C PRO A 61 14.34 -2.42 21.95
N HIS A 62 15.35 -2.17 21.12
CA HIS A 62 16.40 -3.14 20.84
C HIS A 62 17.72 -2.46 20.46
N CYS A 63 18.84 -3.06 20.85
CA CYS A 63 20.20 -2.63 20.55
C CYS A 63 21.01 -3.82 20.01
N GLY A 64 21.62 -3.66 18.83
CA GLY A 64 22.34 -4.74 18.16
C GLY A 64 23.81 -4.38 17.94
N ILE A 65 24.73 -5.09 18.60
CA ILE A 65 26.17 -4.83 18.54
C ILE A 65 26.87 -5.99 17.81
N ALA A 66 27.54 -5.68 16.70
CA ALA A 66 28.28 -6.68 15.94
C ALA A 66 29.51 -7.14 16.73
N LEU A 67 29.68 -8.47 16.85
CA LEU A 67 30.81 -9.08 17.56
C LEU A 67 32.01 -9.38 16.65
N SER A 68 31.82 -9.33 15.34
CA SER A 68 32.87 -9.63 14.37
C SER A 68 32.81 -8.71 13.15
N ALA A 69 33.98 -8.54 12.53
CA ALA A 69 34.10 -7.82 11.27
C ALA A 69 33.34 -8.56 10.16
N GLY A 70 32.61 -7.80 9.32
CA GLY A 70 31.80 -8.37 8.25
C GLY A 70 30.48 -9.01 8.71
N CYS A 71 30.04 -8.77 9.96
CA CYS A 71 28.72 -9.16 10.43
C CYS A 71 27.62 -8.50 9.59
N MET A 72 26.75 -9.31 8.98
CA MET A 72 25.59 -8.85 8.21
C MET A 72 24.28 -9.19 8.92
N THR A 73 23.27 -8.34 8.72
CA THR A 73 21.92 -8.55 9.26
C THR A 73 20.89 -8.27 8.17
N LEU A 74 19.93 -9.16 7.99
CA LEU A 74 18.81 -8.97 7.08
C LEU A 74 17.55 -8.64 7.89
N SER A 75 17.09 -7.40 7.80
CA SER A 75 15.87 -6.95 8.48
C SER A 75 14.68 -7.02 7.53
N VAL A 76 13.79 -7.98 7.76
CA VAL A 76 12.51 -8.09 7.05
C VAL A 76 11.46 -7.30 7.83
N GLY A 77 11.16 -6.09 7.36
CA GLY A 77 10.20 -5.19 8.01
C GLY A 77 8.78 -5.37 7.49
N CYS A 78 7.80 -5.42 8.40
CA CYS A 78 6.38 -5.27 8.06
C CYS A 78 5.97 -3.79 8.14
N ARG A 79 4.91 -3.42 7.43
CA ARG A 79 4.36 -2.06 7.45
C ARG A 79 2.87 -2.09 7.76
N ALA A 80 2.44 -1.15 8.58
CA ALA A 80 1.04 -0.80 8.76
C ALA A 80 0.92 0.74 8.64
N PRO A 81 -0.01 1.26 7.82
CA PRO A 81 -0.21 2.70 7.71
C PRO A 81 -0.80 3.27 9.01
N SER A 82 -0.37 4.46 9.40
CA SER A 82 -0.98 5.19 10.52
C SER A 82 -2.28 5.87 10.09
N VAL A 83 -3.10 6.30 11.07
CA VAL A 83 -4.30 7.12 10.79
C VAL A 83 -3.92 8.40 10.04
N SER A 84 -2.81 9.04 10.41
CA SER A 84 -2.33 10.23 9.72
C SER A 84 -1.98 9.93 8.26
N ASP A 85 -1.31 8.80 7.98
CA ASP A 85 -0.97 8.41 6.61
C ASP A 85 -2.22 8.18 5.76
N LEU A 86 -3.22 7.51 6.33
CA LEU A 86 -4.49 7.24 5.64
C LEU A 86 -5.24 8.53 5.36
N VAL A 87 -5.37 9.42 6.34
CA VAL A 87 -6.06 10.71 6.18
C VAL A 87 -5.37 11.60 5.16
N SER A 88 -4.05 11.69 5.17
CA SER A 88 -3.29 12.47 4.19
C SER A 88 -3.50 11.95 2.77
N ARG A 89 -3.44 10.63 2.57
CA ARG A 89 -3.68 10.00 1.26
C ARG A 89 -5.11 10.13 0.78
N LEU A 90 -6.05 10.06 1.73
CA LEU A 90 -7.45 10.27 1.45
C LEU A 90 -7.68 11.68 0.91
N ALA A 91 -7.13 12.70 1.59
CA ALA A 91 -7.22 14.10 1.16
C ALA A 91 -6.57 14.36 -0.21
N GLU A 92 -5.43 13.74 -0.49
CA GLU A 92 -4.79 13.80 -1.81
C GLU A 92 -5.68 13.20 -2.90
N ARG A 93 -6.28 12.03 -2.63
CA ARG A 93 -7.21 11.39 -3.56
C ARG A 93 -8.46 12.24 -3.81
N PHE A 94 -9.03 12.85 -2.77
CA PHE A 94 -10.14 13.81 -2.92
C PHE A 94 -9.76 14.97 -3.82
N SER A 95 -8.54 15.50 -3.66
CA SER A 95 -8.06 16.63 -4.46
C SER A 95 -7.88 16.30 -5.94
N ASN A 96 -7.59 15.03 -6.25
CA ASN A 96 -7.41 14.54 -7.62
C ASN A 96 -8.70 13.96 -8.24
N SER A 97 -9.78 13.82 -7.46
CA SER A 97 -11.05 13.31 -7.97
C SER A 97 -11.80 14.39 -8.76
N VAL A 98 -12.34 14.00 -9.92
CA VAL A 98 -13.18 14.85 -10.78
C VAL A 98 -14.67 14.58 -10.52
N GLU A 99 -14.99 13.72 -9.54
CA GLU A 99 -16.37 13.38 -9.20
C GLU A 99 -17.10 14.57 -8.56
N ASP A 100 -18.43 14.63 -8.76
CA ASP A 100 -19.29 15.74 -8.33
C ASP A 100 -19.12 16.11 -6.85
N VAL A 101 -18.79 15.14 -5.99
CA VAL A 101 -18.60 15.36 -4.55
C VAL A 101 -17.37 16.23 -4.25
N ALA A 102 -16.27 16.06 -4.99
CA ALA A 102 -15.04 16.83 -4.79
C ALA A 102 -15.17 18.28 -5.30
N VAL A 103 -16.11 18.54 -6.21
CA VAL A 103 -16.34 19.85 -6.83
C VAL A 103 -17.42 20.67 -6.09
N LYS A 104 -18.15 20.07 -5.15
CA LYS A 104 -19.15 20.78 -4.33
C LYS A 104 -18.50 21.92 -3.56
N ARG A 105 -19.05 23.12 -3.76
CA ARG A 105 -18.61 24.34 -3.06
C ARG A 105 -19.51 24.58 -1.86
N TYR A 106 -18.92 25.22 -0.84
CA TYR A 106 -19.72 25.84 0.21
C TYR A 106 -20.68 26.86 -0.39
N THR A 107 -21.92 26.84 0.08
CA THR A 107 -23.00 27.75 -0.33
C THR A 107 -23.75 28.20 0.91
N ASP A 108 -24.06 29.49 0.97
CA ASP A 108 -24.77 30.18 2.04
C ASP A 108 -25.93 30.99 1.44
N ASP A 109 -26.93 30.28 0.92
CA ASP A 109 -28.10 30.90 0.28
C ASP A 109 -28.88 31.83 1.24
N ASP A 110 -28.72 31.63 2.55
CA ASP A 110 -29.31 32.40 3.63
C ASP A 110 -28.39 33.52 4.18
N LEU A 111 -27.25 33.79 3.54
CA LEU A 111 -26.27 34.79 3.99
C LEU A 111 -26.89 36.18 4.24
N LEU A 112 -27.90 36.55 3.45
CA LEU A 112 -28.56 37.87 3.55
C LEU A 112 -29.68 37.93 4.58
N ASP A 113 -30.10 36.80 5.16
CA ASP A 113 -31.22 36.76 6.10
C ASP A 113 -30.86 37.46 7.42
N ASP A 114 -29.58 37.43 7.81
CA ASP A 114 -29.05 38.05 9.04
C ASP A 114 -28.65 39.53 8.89
N CYS A 115 -28.57 40.06 7.65
CA CYS A 115 -28.12 41.44 7.38
C CYS A 115 -29.12 42.53 7.85
N SER A 116 -30.32 42.14 8.30
CA SER A 116 -31.35 43.06 8.79
C SER A 116 -31.32 43.28 10.32
N ASN A 117 -30.38 42.62 11.02
CA ASN A 117 -30.28 42.64 12.48
C ASN A 117 -29.24 43.67 12.98
N ASP A 118 -29.60 44.51 13.96
CA ASP A 118 -28.73 45.58 14.49
C ASP A 118 -27.43 45.06 15.17
N ASN A 119 -27.34 43.75 15.43
CA ASN A 119 -26.15 43.07 15.99
C ASN A 119 -25.27 42.38 14.92
N PHE A 120 -25.47 42.67 13.62
CA PHE A 120 -24.68 42.07 12.55
C PHE A 120 -23.19 42.49 12.64
N SER A 121 -22.31 41.50 12.79
CA SER A 121 -20.85 41.69 12.83
C SER A 121 -20.21 41.11 11.56
N PRO A 122 -19.78 41.94 10.59
CA PRO A 122 -19.25 41.45 9.31
C PRO A 122 -17.90 40.71 9.44
N GLY A 123 -17.22 40.82 10.58
CA GLY A 123 -16.00 40.07 10.87
C GLY A 123 -16.24 38.73 11.57
N GLU A 124 -17.48 38.39 11.90
CA GLU A 124 -17.80 37.14 12.58
C GLU A 124 -17.94 35.99 11.59
N ILE A 125 -17.21 34.90 11.84
CA ILE A 125 -17.52 33.59 11.24
C ILE A 125 -18.55 32.92 12.16
N THR A 126 -19.81 32.94 11.73
CA THR A 126 -20.95 32.48 12.54
C THR A 126 -20.84 31.00 12.90
N ALA A 127 -21.51 30.60 13.98
CA ALA A 127 -21.59 29.19 14.37
C ALA A 127 -22.22 28.32 13.26
N LYS A 128 -23.22 28.87 12.56
CA LYS A 128 -23.86 28.22 11.42
C LYS A 128 -22.89 27.99 10.27
N ALA A 129 -22.15 29.02 9.83
CA ALA A 129 -21.17 28.87 8.75
C ALA A 129 -20.10 27.80 9.08
N LYS A 130 -19.66 27.72 10.36
CA LYS A 130 -18.74 26.67 10.82
C LYS A 130 -19.35 25.28 10.74
N GLU A 131 -20.61 25.12 11.14
CA GLU A 131 -21.30 23.82 11.10
C GLU A 131 -21.63 23.40 9.67
N ASP A 132 -22.06 24.31 8.80
CA ASP A 132 -22.33 24.04 7.39
C ASP A 132 -21.04 23.61 6.65
N ALA A 133 -19.92 24.31 6.89
CA ALA A 133 -18.63 23.92 6.34
C ALA A 133 -18.16 22.55 6.85
N LYS A 134 -18.38 22.25 8.14
CA LYS A 134 -18.09 20.93 8.72
C LYS A 134 -18.96 19.84 8.10
N HIS A 135 -20.26 20.09 7.90
CA HIS A 135 -21.16 19.14 7.25
C HIS A 135 -20.79 18.89 5.79
N LEU A 136 -20.35 19.92 5.06
CA LEU A 136 -19.87 19.76 3.68
C LEU A 136 -18.72 18.73 3.62
N VAL A 137 -17.72 18.86 4.50
CA VAL A 137 -16.59 17.93 4.57
C VAL A 137 -17.04 16.55 5.04
N LEU A 138 -17.84 16.46 6.10
CA LEU A 138 -18.31 15.17 6.63
C LEU A 138 -19.14 14.40 5.60
N ASN A 139 -20.05 15.06 4.89
CA ASN A 139 -20.86 14.42 3.86
C ASN A 139 -19.99 13.88 2.72
N ALA A 140 -18.95 14.63 2.30
CA ALA A 140 -18.01 14.15 1.30
C ALA A 140 -17.23 12.91 1.77
N LEU A 141 -16.75 12.92 3.01
CA LEU A 141 -16.03 11.78 3.60
C LEU A 141 -16.92 10.56 3.80
N THR A 142 -18.12 10.75 4.35
CA THR A 142 -19.09 9.67 4.61
C THR A 142 -19.48 8.96 3.32
N ASN A 143 -19.80 9.70 2.25
CA ASN A 143 -20.17 9.09 0.97
C ASN A 143 -19.05 8.17 0.42
N MET A 144 -17.79 8.56 0.60
CA MET A 144 -16.66 7.76 0.16
C MET A 144 -16.41 6.53 1.05
N MET A 145 -16.62 6.68 2.36
CA MET A 145 -16.42 5.61 3.33
C MET A 145 -17.55 4.57 3.33
N ASP A 146 -18.77 4.98 2.99
CA ASP A 146 -19.93 4.10 2.93
C ASP A 146 -20.01 3.29 1.62
N ASP A 147 -19.25 3.69 0.60
CA ASP A 147 -19.11 2.92 -0.65
C ASP A 147 -17.93 1.93 -0.53
N ASP A 148 -18.27 0.66 -0.27
CA ASP A 148 -17.30 -0.44 -0.15
C ASP A 148 -16.38 -0.56 -1.39
N SER A 149 -16.90 -0.27 -2.58
CA SER A 149 -16.13 -0.33 -3.82
C SER A 149 -15.11 0.80 -3.88
N VAL A 150 -15.48 2.02 -3.50
CA VAL A 150 -14.56 3.16 -3.46
C VAL A 150 -13.50 2.99 -2.37
N TRP A 151 -13.90 2.47 -1.20
CA TRP A 151 -13.00 2.19 -0.08
C TRP A 151 -12.00 1.07 -0.40
N ASP A 152 -12.45 -0.03 -1.02
CA ASP A 152 -11.58 -1.12 -1.47
C ASP A 152 -10.53 -0.62 -2.47
N GLU A 153 -10.92 0.22 -3.44
CA GLU A 153 -9.97 0.85 -4.35
C GLU A 153 -8.95 1.72 -3.60
N PHE A 154 -9.44 2.56 -2.67
CA PHE A 154 -8.58 3.47 -1.89
C PHE A 154 -7.50 2.69 -1.15
N LEU A 155 -7.93 1.69 -0.38
CA LEU A 155 -7.04 0.92 0.46
C LEU A 155 -6.08 0.08 -0.39
N GLY A 156 -6.59 -0.60 -1.42
CA GLY A 156 -5.78 -1.45 -2.30
C GLY A 156 -4.66 -0.69 -3.01
N ARG A 157 -4.94 0.52 -3.52
CA ARG A 157 -3.91 1.40 -4.08
C ARG A 157 -2.93 1.87 -3.00
N CYS A 158 -3.44 2.36 -1.86
CA CYS A 158 -2.62 2.88 -0.77
C CYS A 158 -1.57 1.88 -0.24
N VAL A 159 -1.98 0.62 -0.05
CA VAL A 159 -1.09 -0.41 0.53
C VAL A 159 -0.10 -1.01 -0.47
N THR A 160 -0.40 -0.93 -1.77
CA THR A 160 0.50 -1.43 -2.82
C THR A 160 1.43 -0.36 -3.39
N GLU A 161 1.17 0.91 -3.11
CA GLU A 161 1.99 2.02 -3.58
C GLU A 161 3.41 2.01 -2.96
N PRO A 162 4.47 2.20 -3.77
CA PRO A 162 5.83 2.21 -3.29
C PRO A 162 6.11 3.45 -2.42
N LYS A 163 6.77 3.24 -1.27
CA LYS A 163 7.16 4.34 -0.35
C LYS A 163 8.58 4.88 -0.60
N ARG A 164 9.30 4.29 -1.54
CA ARG A 164 10.64 4.70 -1.94
C ARG A 164 10.68 4.76 -3.44
N LEU A 165 11.50 5.67 -3.98
CA LEU A 165 11.78 5.66 -5.40
C LEU A 165 12.32 4.28 -5.77
N ARG A 166 11.67 3.67 -6.75
CA ARG A 166 12.12 2.43 -7.36
C ARG A 166 12.97 2.79 -8.56
N ASN A 167 14.11 2.12 -8.70
CA ASN A 167 14.75 2.01 -10.00
C ASN A 167 13.86 1.05 -10.81
N ASN A 168 13.23 1.54 -11.88
CA ASN A 168 12.28 0.78 -12.70
C ASN A 168 12.98 -0.46 -13.31
N TYR A 169 13.04 -1.55 -12.55
CA TYR A 169 13.67 -2.80 -12.94
C TYR A 169 12.69 -3.96 -12.80
N PRO A 170 12.29 -4.63 -13.89
CA PRO A 170 12.82 -4.45 -15.25
C PRO A 170 12.44 -3.08 -15.83
N ILE A 171 13.29 -2.61 -16.72
CA ILE A 171 13.06 -1.36 -17.46
C ILE A 171 11.78 -1.58 -18.29
N PRO A 172 10.77 -0.69 -18.18
CA PRO A 172 9.60 -0.72 -19.05
C PRO A 172 10.05 -0.73 -20.51
N LEU A 173 9.38 -1.52 -21.34
CA LEU A 173 9.69 -1.59 -22.76
C LEU A 173 9.16 -0.33 -23.44
N GLU A 174 10.01 0.41 -24.14
CA GLU A 174 9.56 1.47 -25.05
C GLU A 174 8.97 0.85 -26.33
N ASP A 175 8.13 1.60 -27.05
CA ASP A 175 7.41 1.08 -28.24
C ASP A 175 8.33 0.55 -29.35
N ASP A 176 9.61 0.96 -29.35
CA ASP A 176 10.64 0.58 -30.32
C ASP A 176 11.70 -0.38 -29.74
N ASP A 177 11.60 -0.80 -28.48
CA ASP A 177 12.57 -1.70 -27.85
C ASP A 177 12.36 -3.16 -28.25
N GLU A 178 13.41 -3.79 -28.78
CA GLU A 178 13.42 -5.23 -29.04
C GLU A 178 13.70 -5.98 -27.72
N PHE A 179 12.66 -6.56 -27.11
CA PHE A 179 12.82 -7.39 -25.92
C PHE A 179 13.46 -8.74 -26.28
N ASP A 180 14.72 -8.94 -25.88
CA ASP A 180 15.50 -10.17 -26.14
C ASP A 180 15.14 -11.34 -25.20
N GLY A 181 14.17 -11.16 -24.30
CA GLY A 181 13.71 -12.20 -23.37
C GLY A 181 12.50 -12.99 -23.87
N PRO A 182 12.11 -14.08 -23.17
CA PRO A 182 10.93 -14.85 -23.52
C PRO A 182 9.66 -14.00 -23.51
N THR A 183 8.83 -14.08 -24.55
CA THR A 183 7.54 -13.39 -24.56
C THR A 183 6.53 -14.05 -23.61
N VAL A 184 5.40 -13.39 -23.34
CA VAL A 184 4.27 -14.03 -22.64
C VAL A 184 3.86 -15.33 -23.34
N GLN A 185 3.84 -15.33 -24.67
CA GLN A 185 3.49 -16.50 -25.46
C GLN A 185 4.51 -17.64 -25.32
N ASP A 186 5.79 -17.31 -25.14
CA ASP A 186 6.84 -18.31 -24.89
C ASP A 186 6.64 -19.00 -23.56
N VAL A 187 6.39 -18.24 -22.49
CA VAL A 187 6.07 -18.78 -21.16
C VAL A 187 4.83 -19.68 -21.24
N LEU A 188 3.78 -19.26 -21.95
CA LEU A 188 2.57 -20.07 -22.14
C LEU A 188 2.83 -21.35 -22.96
N ASN A 189 3.85 -21.37 -23.81
CA ASN A 189 4.31 -22.55 -24.55
C ASN A 189 5.30 -23.41 -23.76
N GLY A 190 5.59 -23.06 -22.50
CA GLY A 190 6.52 -23.78 -21.63
C GLY A 190 7.99 -23.40 -21.82
N ARG A 191 8.27 -22.25 -22.45
CA ARG A 191 9.61 -21.70 -22.60
C ARG A 191 9.81 -20.54 -21.62
N GLY A 192 10.49 -20.82 -20.51
CA GLY A 192 10.72 -19.86 -19.43
C GLY A 192 9.56 -19.73 -18.44
N MET A 193 9.74 -18.84 -17.48
CA MET A 193 8.79 -18.51 -16.41
C MET A 193 8.57 -17.00 -16.37
N MET A 194 7.42 -16.59 -15.84
CA MET A 194 7.14 -15.17 -15.59
C MET A 194 7.28 -14.87 -14.10
N TYR A 195 7.77 -13.68 -13.77
CA TYR A 195 8.09 -13.27 -12.41
C TYR A 195 7.51 -11.89 -12.08
N HIS A 196 7.17 -11.68 -10.82
CA HIS A 196 6.98 -10.34 -10.28
C HIS A 196 8.29 -9.58 -10.35
N ALA A 197 8.23 -8.34 -10.80
CA ALA A 197 9.35 -7.45 -10.69
C ALA A 197 9.69 -7.14 -9.22
N GLU A 198 10.98 -6.98 -8.95
CA GLU A 198 11.50 -6.86 -7.58
C GLU A 198 11.03 -5.59 -6.88
N GLY A 199 10.70 -5.72 -5.60
CA GLY A 199 10.29 -4.60 -4.74
C GLY A 199 8.89 -4.06 -5.03
N ILE A 200 8.08 -4.74 -5.86
CA ILE A 200 6.69 -4.38 -6.11
C ILE A 200 5.76 -5.16 -5.17
N CYS A 201 4.72 -4.48 -4.68
CA CYS A 201 3.62 -5.13 -3.97
C CYS A 201 2.47 -5.46 -4.93
N PHE A 202 2.09 -6.74 -4.96
CA PHE A 202 0.91 -7.24 -5.65
C PHE A 202 -0.16 -7.60 -4.62
N SER A 203 -1.40 -7.26 -4.91
CA SER A 203 -2.57 -7.65 -4.11
C SER A 203 -3.79 -7.83 -5.00
N HIS A 204 -4.80 -8.53 -4.51
CA HIS A 204 -6.08 -8.68 -5.20
C HIS A 204 -7.22 -8.51 -4.20
N SER A 205 -8.40 -8.14 -4.69
CA SER A 205 -9.63 -8.09 -3.90
C SER A 205 -10.84 -8.54 -4.71
N GLU A 206 -11.90 -8.87 -4.00
CA GLU A 206 -13.25 -9.09 -4.53
C GLU A 206 -14.21 -8.28 -3.67
N VAL A 207 -14.97 -7.38 -4.29
CA VAL A 207 -15.93 -6.51 -3.61
C VAL A 207 -17.27 -6.59 -4.32
N ASN A 208 -18.37 -6.62 -3.56
CA ASN A 208 -19.70 -6.56 -4.13
C ASN A 208 -20.10 -5.09 -4.30
N SER A 209 -20.28 -4.66 -5.54
CA SER A 209 -20.86 -3.35 -5.83
C SER A 209 -22.35 -3.52 -6.07
N GLN A 210 -23.16 -2.68 -5.41
CA GLN A 210 -24.58 -2.57 -5.73
C GLN A 210 -24.75 -1.48 -6.78
N ASP A 211 -25.47 -1.77 -7.86
CA ASP A 211 -25.90 -0.73 -8.78
C ASP A 211 -27.14 0.01 -8.24
N LEU A 212 -27.54 1.08 -8.91
CA LEU A 212 -28.77 1.84 -8.58
C LEU A 212 -30.06 0.99 -8.63
N SER A 213 -30.00 -0.21 -9.22
CA SER A 213 -31.12 -1.15 -9.30
C SER A 213 -31.16 -2.16 -8.15
N GLY A 214 -30.15 -2.14 -7.27
CA GLY A 214 -29.98 -3.09 -6.16
C GLY A 214 -29.42 -4.45 -6.58
N THR A 215 -28.98 -4.60 -7.82
CA THR A 215 -28.35 -5.83 -8.31
C THR A 215 -26.88 -5.83 -7.88
N ALA A 216 -26.52 -6.77 -7.00
CA ALA A 216 -25.13 -6.96 -6.59
C ALA A 216 -24.31 -7.57 -7.73
N THR A 217 -23.25 -6.87 -8.14
CA THR A 217 -22.25 -7.36 -9.09
C THR A 217 -20.92 -7.48 -8.37
N ALA A 218 -20.32 -8.67 -8.42
CA ALA A 218 -18.99 -8.89 -7.89
C ALA A 218 -17.95 -8.21 -8.80
N ILE A 219 -17.08 -7.39 -8.22
CA ILE A 219 -15.96 -6.73 -8.89
C ILE A 219 -14.68 -7.38 -8.38
N TYR A 220 -13.86 -7.83 -9.31
CA TYR A 220 -12.55 -8.41 -9.05
C TYR A 220 -11.47 -7.38 -9.39
N ARG A 221 -10.51 -7.17 -8.49
CA ARG A 221 -9.44 -6.19 -8.68
C ARG A 221 -8.05 -6.79 -8.50
N LEU A 222 -7.12 -6.28 -9.29
CA LEU A 222 -5.69 -6.46 -9.11
C LEU A 222 -5.08 -5.09 -8.77
N PHE A 223 -4.31 -5.04 -7.70
CA PHE A 223 -3.53 -3.88 -7.30
C PHE A 223 -2.04 -4.18 -7.44
N VAL A 224 -1.33 -3.34 -8.17
CA VAL A 224 0.11 -3.50 -8.37
C VAL A 224 0.76 -2.13 -8.34
N ASN A 225 1.69 -1.91 -7.42
CA ASN A 225 2.47 -0.67 -7.37
C ASN A 225 1.63 0.62 -7.25
N GLY A 226 0.45 0.56 -6.60
CA GLY A 226 -0.50 1.69 -6.51
C GLY A 226 -1.48 1.82 -7.69
N GLU A 227 -1.27 1.05 -8.76
CA GLU A 227 -2.21 0.94 -9.87
C GLU A 227 -3.29 -0.11 -9.61
N MET A 228 -4.43 0.05 -10.28
CA MET A 228 -5.57 -0.86 -10.17
C MET A 228 -6.10 -1.25 -11.55
N TRP A 229 -6.40 -2.53 -11.71
CA TRP A 229 -7.22 -3.07 -12.78
C TRP A 229 -8.43 -3.77 -12.20
N GLN A 230 -9.58 -3.67 -12.88
CA GLN A 230 -10.83 -4.27 -12.41
C GLN A 230 -11.56 -5.03 -13.51
N SER A 231 -12.37 -6.01 -13.12
CA SER A 231 -13.26 -6.77 -14.01
C SER A 231 -14.51 -7.23 -13.26
N ASP A 232 -15.63 -7.32 -13.97
CA ASP A 232 -16.89 -7.92 -13.51
C ASP A 232 -16.94 -9.44 -13.75
N SER A 233 -15.88 -10.00 -14.36
CA SER A 233 -15.81 -11.40 -14.72
C SER A 233 -14.99 -12.19 -13.71
N ALA A 234 -15.62 -13.19 -13.08
CA ALA A 234 -14.95 -14.13 -12.18
C ALA A 234 -13.75 -14.84 -12.86
N ASP A 235 -13.83 -15.09 -14.17
CA ASP A 235 -12.72 -15.65 -14.94
C ASP A 235 -11.47 -14.76 -14.90
N ASP A 236 -11.63 -13.43 -14.97
CA ASP A 236 -10.51 -12.49 -14.86
C ASP A 236 -10.03 -12.40 -13.40
N GLY A 237 -10.95 -12.49 -12.44
CA GLY A 237 -10.63 -12.59 -11.02
C GLY A 237 -9.70 -13.76 -10.70
N ILE A 238 -9.90 -14.93 -11.31
CA ILE A 238 -8.99 -16.08 -11.17
C ILE A 238 -7.58 -15.74 -11.67
N LEU A 239 -7.45 -15.00 -12.78
CA LEU A 239 -6.16 -14.54 -13.28
C LEU A 239 -5.51 -13.55 -12.31
N TYR A 240 -6.26 -12.57 -11.80
CA TYR A 240 -5.76 -11.59 -10.82
C TYR A 240 -5.25 -12.26 -9.55
N GLN A 241 -6.01 -13.23 -9.01
CA GLN A 241 -5.58 -14.05 -7.88
C GLN A 241 -4.32 -14.85 -8.19
N THR A 242 -4.24 -15.43 -9.40
CA THR A 242 -3.08 -16.20 -9.83
C THR A 242 -1.83 -15.33 -9.89
N ILE A 243 -1.93 -14.14 -10.49
CA ILE A 243 -0.82 -13.19 -10.57
C ILE A 243 -0.42 -12.77 -9.16
N ALA A 244 -1.34 -12.27 -8.34
CA ALA A 244 -0.99 -11.69 -7.04
C ALA A 244 -0.42 -12.70 -6.03
N ASN A 245 -0.87 -13.96 -6.07
CA ASN A 245 -0.45 -14.98 -5.10
C ASN A 245 0.84 -15.73 -5.48
N ASN A 246 1.38 -15.52 -6.68
CA ASN A 246 2.53 -16.27 -7.16
C ASN A 246 3.61 -15.33 -7.68
N ARG A 247 4.73 -15.24 -6.95
CA ARG A 247 5.91 -14.50 -7.39
C ARG A 247 6.53 -15.09 -8.66
N MET A 248 6.45 -16.41 -8.81
CA MET A 248 6.88 -17.16 -9.99
C MET A 248 5.64 -17.80 -10.63
N LEU A 249 5.42 -17.48 -11.91
CA LEU A 249 4.24 -17.82 -12.69
C LEU A 249 4.65 -18.77 -13.81
N GLU A 250 4.43 -20.06 -13.57
CA GLU A 250 4.64 -21.08 -14.59
C GLU A 250 3.58 -21.00 -15.70
N GLY A 251 3.98 -21.30 -16.94
CA GLY A 251 3.06 -21.36 -18.08
C GLY A 251 1.85 -22.25 -17.84
N THR A 252 2.01 -23.38 -17.16
CA THR A 252 0.89 -24.29 -16.85
C THR A 252 -0.12 -23.69 -15.87
N THR A 253 0.37 -22.93 -14.87
CA THR A 253 -0.46 -22.22 -13.89
C THR A 253 -1.18 -21.05 -14.56
N LEU A 254 -0.48 -20.28 -15.40
CA LEU A 254 -1.09 -19.22 -16.19
C LEU A 254 -2.16 -19.77 -17.14
N LEU A 255 -1.90 -20.84 -17.88
CA LEU A 255 -2.88 -21.47 -18.77
C LEU A 255 -4.16 -21.90 -18.05
N LYS A 256 -4.07 -22.43 -16.83
CA LYS A 256 -5.25 -22.78 -16.01
C LYS A 256 -6.08 -21.54 -15.67
N SER A 257 -5.43 -20.45 -15.29
CA SER A 257 -6.09 -19.19 -14.93
C SER A 257 -6.65 -18.40 -16.13
N ILE A 258 -5.95 -18.47 -17.28
CA ILE A 258 -6.40 -17.87 -18.54
C ILE A 258 -7.61 -18.63 -19.08
N GLY A 259 -7.54 -19.96 -19.06
CA GLY A 259 -8.55 -20.85 -19.61
C GLY A 259 -8.60 -20.83 -21.14
N ASN A 260 -9.60 -21.54 -21.68
CA ASN A 260 -9.89 -21.64 -23.12
C ASN A 260 -11.23 -20.96 -23.45
N ASN A 261 -11.46 -19.77 -22.90
CA ASN A 261 -12.69 -19.00 -23.09
C ASN A 261 -12.49 -17.89 -24.15
N LYS A 262 -13.58 -17.21 -24.51
CA LYS A 262 -13.56 -16.08 -25.46
C LYS A 262 -12.70 -14.89 -24.98
N ARG A 263 -12.34 -14.84 -23.69
CA ARG A 263 -11.52 -13.78 -23.07
C ARG A 263 -10.02 -14.11 -23.09
N ARG A 264 -9.62 -15.30 -23.57
CA ARG A 264 -8.20 -15.72 -23.61
C ARG A 264 -7.28 -14.65 -24.21
N ALA A 265 -7.62 -14.11 -25.39
CA ALA A 265 -6.82 -13.09 -26.04
C ALA A 265 -6.64 -11.83 -25.16
N LYS A 266 -7.74 -11.34 -24.56
CA LYS A 266 -7.70 -10.18 -23.65
C LYS A 266 -6.83 -10.42 -22.41
N LYS A 267 -6.85 -11.64 -21.87
CA LYS A 267 -6.03 -12.02 -20.72
C LYS A 267 -4.54 -12.11 -21.06
N VAL A 268 -4.21 -12.58 -22.26
CA VAL A 268 -2.82 -12.59 -22.76
C VAL A 268 -2.34 -11.16 -22.99
N GLU A 269 -3.14 -10.32 -23.67
CA GLU A 269 -2.87 -8.89 -23.86
C GLU A 269 -2.69 -8.15 -22.52
N PHE A 270 -3.48 -8.52 -21.50
CA PHE A 270 -3.32 -7.98 -20.15
C PHE A 270 -1.97 -8.34 -19.53
N LEU A 271 -1.51 -9.60 -19.66
CA LEU A 271 -0.18 -10.00 -19.20
C LEU A 271 0.93 -9.27 -19.97
N GLU A 272 0.79 -9.13 -21.28
CA GLU A 272 1.73 -8.37 -22.13
C GLU A 272 1.83 -6.92 -21.67
N LYS A 273 0.69 -6.29 -21.33
CA LYS A 273 0.66 -4.95 -20.75
C LYS A 273 1.41 -4.87 -19.42
N LEU A 274 1.26 -5.86 -18.52
CA LEU A 274 1.99 -5.87 -17.26
C LEU A 274 3.51 -6.04 -17.45
N VAL A 275 3.92 -6.76 -18.50
CA VAL A 275 5.32 -6.87 -18.90
C VAL A 275 5.84 -5.56 -19.48
N SER A 276 5.10 -4.92 -20.39
CA SER A 276 5.55 -3.68 -21.04
C SER A 276 5.76 -2.54 -20.03
N VAL A 277 4.93 -2.46 -18.98
CA VAL A 277 5.09 -1.46 -17.91
C VAL A 277 6.09 -1.86 -16.82
N GLY A 278 6.81 -2.98 -16.96
CA GLY A 278 7.87 -3.41 -16.03
C GLY A 278 7.35 -3.88 -14.66
N LEU A 279 6.11 -4.38 -14.61
CA LEU A 279 5.52 -4.99 -13.41
C LEU A 279 5.78 -6.50 -13.36
N LEU A 280 5.74 -7.15 -14.53
CA LEU A 280 6.12 -8.53 -14.72
C LEU A 280 7.32 -8.60 -15.68
N TYR A 281 8.05 -9.70 -15.63
CA TYR A 281 9.02 -10.04 -16.67
C TYR A 281 9.09 -11.55 -16.85
N ALA A 282 9.57 -11.98 -18.00
CA ALA A 282 9.82 -13.38 -18.27
C ALA A 282 11.32 -13.66 -18.38
N SER A 283 11.72 -14.84 -17.92
CA SER A 283 13.11 -15.30 -17.86
C SER A 283 13.17 -16.80 -18.11
N GLU A 284 14.28 -17.28 -18.71
CA GLU A 284 14.54 -18.71 -18.91
C GLU A 284 15.10 -19.41 -17.65
N GLU A 285 15.61 -18.64 -16.69
CA GLU A 285 16.09 -19.09 -15.36
C GLU A 285 15.05 -18.88 -14.26
#